data_AF-A0A7W1QJN7-F1
#
_entry.id   AF-A0A7W1QJN7-F1
#
_cell.length_a   1.000
_cell.length_b   1.000
_cell.length_c   1.000
_cell.angle_alpha   90.00
_cell.angle_beta   90.00
_cell.angle_gamma   90.00
#
_symmetry.space_group_name_H-M   'P 1'
#
loop_
_entity.id
_entity.type
_entity.pdbx_description
1 polymer ?
#
loop_
_entity_poly.entity_id
_entity_poly.type
_entity_poly.pdbx_seq_one_letter_code
_entity_poly.pdbx_strand_id
1 'polypeptide(L)'
;MSEVQEVAKKATKFVFVTGGVLSGLGKGITAASIGNLLKARSLSVNIQKCDPYLNVDAGTLNPAEHGECYVTFDGAETDLDLGHYERFLDQELSKASSLMSGRVLMKVISDERHGKYLGKTVQFIPHVTEASQEEIQKAAEGFDVHIVEIGGTVGDYEGLSFLEAIRELSLKVGRENCTFVHVVYMPYLGASQEFKTKP
;
A
#
# COMPACT_ATOMS: atom_id res chain seq x y z
N MET A 1 -41.45 -17.50 -3.37
CA MET A 1 -40.15 -18.08 -3.74
C MET A 1 -39.42 -17.06 -4.59
N SER A 2 -38.54 -16.27 -3.99
CA SER A 2 -37.56 -15.45 -4.70
C SER A 2 -36.19 -15.96 -4.25
N GLU A 3 -35.58 -16.80 -5.08
CA GLU A 3 -34.19 -17.20 -4.93
C GLU A 3 -33.34 -15.94 -5.07
N VAL A 4 -32.82 -15.46 -3.94
CA VAL A 4 -31.71 -14.50 -3.95
C VAL A 4 -30.53 -15.31 -4.46
N GLN A 5 -30.16 -15.12 -5.73
CA GLN A 5 -28.92 -15.63 -6.29
C GLN A 5 -27.77 -15.11 -5.42
N GLU A 6 -27.14 -16.00 -4.68
CA GLU A 6 -25.88 -15.73 -3.99
C GLU A 6 -24.82 -15.50 -5.07
N VAL A 7 -24.61 -14.23 -5.42
CA VAL A 7 -23.56 -13.85 -6.37
C VAL A 7 -22.24 -14.25 -5.74
N ALA A 8 -21.58 -15.26 -6.31
CA ALA A 8 -20.23 -15.66 -5.90
C ALA A 8 -19.35 -14.41 -5.84
N LYS A 9 -18.89 -14.06 -4.63
CA LYS A 9 -18.11 -12.85 -4.40
C LYS A 9 -16.87 -12.90 -5.28
N LYS A 10 -16.81 -12.01 -6.27
CA LYS A 10 -15.71 -11.92 -7.23
C LYS A 10 -14.41 -11.67 -6.47
N ALA A 11 -13.35 -12.40 -6.80
CA ALA A 11 -12.05 -12.20 -6.17
C ALA A 11 -11.56 -10.76 -6.40
N THR A 12 -11.11 -10.10 -5.33
CA THR A 12 -10.59 -8.74 -5.34
C THR A 12 -9.39 -8.61 -6.28
N LYS A 13 -9.35 -7.54 -7.05
CA LYS A 13 -8.24 -7.22 -7.97
C LYS A 13 -7.26 -6.26 -7.28
N PHE A 14 -5.98 -6.35 -7.60
CA PHE A 14 -4.94 -5.52 -6.98
C PHE A 14 -4.32 -4.54 -7.97
N VAL A 15 -4.13 -3.30 -7.54
CA VAL A 15 -3.33 -2.30 -8.25
C VAL A 15 -2.16 -1.92 -7.34
N PHE A 16 -0.95 -2.37 -7.69
CA PHE A 16 0.25 -2.04 -6.94
C PHE A 16 0.89 -0.78 -7.51
N VAL A 17 0.93 0.29 -6.72
CA VAL A 17 1.53 1.58 -7.10
C VAL A 17 2.90 1.71 -6.44
N THR A 18 3.93 1.92 -7.26
CA THR A 18 5.32 2.10 -6.83
C THR A 18 5.88 3.36 -7.49
N GLY A 19 7.05 3.84 -7.06
CA GLY A 19 7.72 4.93 -7.77
C GLY A 19 9.23 4.81 -7.77
N GLY A 20 9.83 5.46 -8.76
CA GLY A 20 11.27 5.46 -9.00
C GLY A 20 11.81 6.87 -9.16
N VAL A 21 13.12 6.98 -9.31
CA VAL A 21 13.89 8.21 -9.55
C VAL A 21 13.93 9.15 -8.35
N LEU A 22 12.80 9.66 -7.86
CA LEU A 22 12.71 10.61 -6.73
C LEU A 22 11.46 10.32 -5.89
N SER A 23 11.52 10.66 -4.59
CA SER A 23 10.34 10.74 -3.74
C SER A 23 9.52 12.01 -4.05
N GLY A 24 8.25 12.05 -3.62
CA GLY A 24 7.39 13.23 -3.78
C GLY A 24 6.81 13.49 -5.17
N LEU A 25 6.92 12.54 -6.13
CA LEU A 25 6.41 12.71 -7.49
C LEU A 25 4.88 12.68 -7.65
N GLY A 26 4.13 12.48 -6.57
CA GLY A 26 2.67 12.34 -6.62
C GLY A 26 2.17 10.91 -6.82
N LYS A 27 2.86 9.92 -6.21
CA LYS A 27 2.37 8.53 -6.14
C LYS A 27 0.95 8.46 -5.55
N GLY A 28 0.73 9.08 -4.39
CA GLY A 28 -0.58 9.12 -3.73
C GLY A 28 -1.68 9.75 -4.55
N ILE A 29 -1.41 10.89 -5.19
CA ILE A 29 -2.38 11.54 -6.09
C ILE A 29 -2.71 10.65 -7.29
N THR A 30 -1.71 9.97 -7.86
CA THR A 30 -1.91 9.03 -8.97
C THR A 30 -2.78 7.84 -8.52
N ALA A 31 -2.45 7.24 -7.38
CA ALA A 31 -3.19 6.11 -6.80
C ALA A 31 -4.65 6.49 -6.49
N ALA A 32 -4.86 7.64 -5.85
CA ALA A 32 -6.18 8.17 -5.52
C ALA A 32 -7.00 8.48 -6.78
N SER A 33 -6.38 9.04 -7.82
CA SER A 33 -7.03 9.32 -9.10
C SER A 33 -7.48 8.04 -9.80
N ILE A 34 -6.65 6.99 -9.79
CA ILE A 34 -7.04 5.66 -10.29
C ILE A 34 -8.25 5.14 -9.51
N GLY A 35 -8.22 5.22 -8.18
CA GLY A 35 -9.34 4.79 -7.33
C GLY A 35 -10.63 5.55 -7.64
N ASN A 36 -10.55 6.87 -7.83
CA ASN A 36 -11.71 7.69 -8.16
C ASN A 36 -12.31 7.32 -9.52
N LEU A 37 -11.48 7.06 -10.54
CA LEU A 37 -11.95 6.59 -11.85
C LEU A 37 -12.63 5.20 -11.77
N LEU A 38 -12.15 4.32 -10.89
CA LEU A 38 -12.75 3.01 -10.66
C LEU A 38 -14.09 3.13 -9.91
N LYS A 39 -14.17 3.98 -8.88
CA LYS A 39 -15.43 4.30 -8.18
C LYS A 39 -16.46 4.91 -9.13
N ALA A 40 -16.04 5.79 -10.04
CA ALA A 40 -16.91 6.36 -11.08
C ALA A 40 -17.49 5.30 -12.04
N ARG A 41 -16.91 4.09 -12.06
CA ARG A 41 -17.43 2.92 -12.79
C ARG A 41 -18.19 1.94 -11.88
N SER A 42 -18.64 2.41 -10.72
CA SER A 42 -19.41 1.64 -9.73
C SER A 42 -18.66 0.42 -9.15
N LEU A 43 -17.33 0.47 -9.13
CA LEU A 43 -16.52 -0.53 -8.42
C LEU A 43 -16.27 -0.08 -6.99
N SER A 44 -16.39 -0.99 -6.04
CA SER A 44 -15.95 -0.77 -4.67
C SER A 44 -14.42 -0.81 -4.61
N VAL A 45 -13.82 0.24 -4.04
CA VAL A 45 -12.36 0.41 -3.99
C VAL A 45 -11.92 0.63 -2.55
N ASN A 46 -10.86 -0.07 -2.14
CA ASN A 46 -10.06 0.34 -1.00
C ASN A 46 -8.67 0.76 -1.46
N ILE A 47 -8.05 1.63 -0.70
CA ILE A 47 -6.67 2.07 -0.91
C ILE A 47 -5.91 1.93 0.40
N GLN A 48 -4.66 1.47 0.29
CA GLN A 48 -3.77 1.26 1.41
C GLN A 48 -2.39 1.84 1.12
N LYS A 49 -1.87 2.63 2.05
CA LYS A 49 -0.49 3.10 2.05
C LYS A 49 0.39 2.12 2.83
N CYS A 50 1.45 1.63 2.21
CA CYS A 50 2.49 0.84 2.85
C CYS A 50 3.75 1.71 3.00
N ASP A 51 4.00 2.22 4.21
CA ASP A 51 5.15 3.08 4.49
C ASP A 51 6.35 2.28 4.99
N PRO A 52 7.52 2.42 4.35
CA PRO A 52 8.70 1.64 4.72
C PRO A 52 9.34 2.07 6.06
N TYR A 53 8.79 3.10 6.73
CA TYR A 53 9.29 3.63 8.00
C TYR A 53 9.14 2.63 9.15
N LEU A 54 10.12 2.65 10.07
CA LEU A 54 10.16 1.76 11.24
C LEU A 54 9.19 2.17 12.35
N ASN A 55 8.53 3.33 12.24
CA ASN A 55 7.47 3.72 13.14
C ASN A 55 6.29 2.72 13.04
N VAL A 56 5.59 2.50 14.14
CA VAL A 56 4.42 1.60 14.19
C VAL A 56 3.16 2.32 13.68
N ASP A 57 3.10 3.62 13.92
CA ASP A 57 2.08 4.59 13.54
C ASP A 57 2.74 5.97 13.31
N ALA A 58 1.95 6.94 12.86
CA ALA A 58 2.45 8.30 12.60
C ALA A 58 2.55 9.18 13.85
N GLY A 59 2.02 8.75 15.01
CA GLY A 59 1.86 9.61 16.19
C GLY A 59 3.18 10.09 16.81
N THR A 60 4.29 9.41 16.51
CA THR A 60 5.63 9.75 16.99
C THR A 60 6.47 10.55 15.99
N LEU A 61 5.96 10.79 14.78
CA LEU A 61 6.66 11.58 13.76
C LEU A 61 6.57 13.08 14.07
N ASN A 62 7.64 13.82 13.79
CA ASN A 62 7.63 15.28 13.89
C ASN A 62 6.79 15.89 12.75
N PRO A 63 5.67 16.58 13.03
CA PRO A 63 4.81 17.09 11.96
C PRO A 63 5.46 18.18 11.09
N ALA A 64 6.47 18.87 11.62
CA ALA A 64 7.20 19.89 10.87
C ALA A 64 8.11 19.28 9.77
N GLU A 65 8.47 18.00 9.90
CA GLU A 65 9.38 17.31 8.98
C GLU A 65 8.63 16.34 8.06
N HIS A 66 7.62 15.65 8.59
CA HIS A 66 6.92 14.57 7.90
C HIS A 66 5.48 14.93 7.48
N GLY A 67 5.01 16.13 7.81
CA GLY A 67 3.64 16.57 7.56
C GLY A 67 2.67 16.16 8.68
N GLU A 68 1.39 16.46 8.50
CA GLU A 68 0.38 16.20 9.54
C GLU A 68 0.22 14.71 9.85
N CYS A 69 -0.06 14.39 11.12
CA CYS A 69 -0.61 13.09 11.46
C CYS A 69 -2.11 13.10 11.16
N TYR A 70 -2.56 12.24 10.25
CA TYR A 70 -3.96 12.10 9.91
C TYR A 70 -4.63 11.10 10.86
N VAL A 71 -5.88 11.35 11.26
CA VAL A 71 -6.62 10.46 12.17
C VAL A 71 -7.87 9.94 11.47
N THR A 72 -7.98 8.62 11.33
CA THR A 72 -9.13 7.94 10.72
C THR A 72 -10.34 7.87 11.66
N PHE A 73 -11.53 7.56 11.15
CA PHE A 73 -12.75 7.45 11.96
C PHE A 73 -12.66 6.41 13.10
N ASP A 74 -11.83 5.37 12.92
CA ASP A 74 -11.57 4.33 13.92
C ASP A 74 -10.43 4.68 14.89
N GLY A 75 -9.93 5.93 14.85
CA GLY A 75 -8.98 6.50 15.79
C GLY A 75 -7.52 6.12 15.54
N ALA A 76 -7.16 5.72 14.31
CA ALA A 76 -5.78 5.38 13.97
C ALA A 76 -4.99 6.62 13.58
N GLU A 77 -3.77 6.74 14.11
CA GLU A 77 -2.80 7.78 13.75
C GLU A 77 -2.00 7.33 12.52
N THR A 78 -2.18 8.01 11.40
CA THR A 78 -1.66 7.58 10.08
C THR A 78 -0.91 8.70 9.36
N ASP A 79 -0.24 8.33 8.28
CA ASP A 79 0.38 9.28 7.36
C ASP A 79 -0.66 10.21 6.72
N LEU A 80 -0.23 11.43 6.35
CA LEU A 80 -1.06 12.47 5.72
C LEU A 80 -1.72 12.01 4.41
N ASP A 81 -1.13 11.05 3.71
CA ASP A 81 -1.66 10.56 2.43
C ASP A 81 -3.04 9.93 2.57
N LEU A 82 -3.41 9.40 3.74
CA LEU A 82 -4.77 8.90 3.95
C LEU A 82 -5.80 10.02 3.85
N GLY A 83 -5.48 11.23 4.31
CA GLY A 83 -6.34 12.39 4.11
C GLY A 83 -6.49 12.75 2.63
N HIS A 84 -5.44 12.61 1.83
CA HIS A 84 -5.54 12.76 0.36
C HIS A 84 -6.51 11.74 -0.21
N TYR A 85 -6.40 10.48 0.19
CA TYR A 85 -7.26 9.42 -0.32
C TYR A 85 -8.73 9.64 0.03
N GLU A 86 -9.05 9.94 1.30
CA GLU A 86 -10.43 10.20 1.72
C GLU A 86 -11.04 11.35 0.92
N ARG A 87 -10.29 12.44 0.72
CA ARG A 87 -10.74 13.60 -0.06
C ARG A 87 -10.95 13.30 -1.54
N PHE A 88 -10.10 12.48 -2.15
CA PHE A 88 -10.20 12.13 -3.57
C PHE A 88 -11.25 11.05 -3.85
N LEU A 89 -11.40 10.10 -2.92
CA LEU A 89 -12.30 8.97 -3.08
C LEU A 89 -13.68 9.24 -2.51
N ASP A 90 -13.86 10.25 -1.66
CA ASP A 90 -15.11 10.48 -0.91
C ASP A 90 -15.54 9.20 -0.17
N GLN A 91 -14.68 8.76 0.75
CA GLN A 91 -14.82 7.51 1.51
C GLN A 91 -13.99 7.58 2.78
N GLU A 92 -14.56 7.13 3.91
CA GLU A 92 -13.84 6.96 5.15
C GLU A 92 -12.90 5.74 5.07
N LEU A 93 -11.64 5.94 5.43
CA LEU A 93 -10.62 4.91 5.56
C LEU A 93 -10.45 4.54 7.03
N SER A 94 -9.81 3.39 7.27
CA SER A 94 -9.58 2.86 8.62
C SER A 94 -8.10 2.59 8.84
N LYS A 95 -7.74 2.11 10.04
CA LYS A 95 -6.38 1.60 10.32
C LYS A 95 -5.86 0.57 9.33
N ALA A 96 -6.75 -0.15 8.63
CA ALA A 96 -6.37 -1.12 7.60
C ALA A 96 -5.76 -0.45 6.36
N SER A 97 -6.08 0.82 6.10
CA SER A 97 -5.60 1.60 4.95
C SER A 97 -4.23 2.24 5.16
N SER A 98 -3.60 2.05 6.32
CA SER A 98 -2.21 2.43 6.58
C SER A 98 -1.47 1.24 7.13
N LEU A 99 -0.27 0.94 6.63
CA LEU A 99 0.59 -0.15 7.09
C LEU A 99 2.05 0.33 7.10
N MET A 100 2.64 0.50 8.28
CA MET A 100 4.04 0.86 8.42
C MET A 100 4.92 -0.37 8.64
N SER A 101 6.17 -0.36 8.16
CA SER A 101 7.15 -1.45 8.40
C SER A 101 7.31 -1.75 9.90
N GLY A 102 7.30 -0.73 10.75
CA GLY A 102 7.36 -0.92 12.20
C GLY A 102 6.26 -1.83 12.74
N ARG A 103 5.03 -1.66 12.24
CA ARG A 103 3.88 -2.49 12.64
C ARG A 103 4.04 -3.94 12.19
N VAL A 104 4.54 -4.16 10.98
CA VAL A 104 4.84 -5.50 10.45
C VAL A 104 5.92 -6.18 11.28
N LEU A 105 7.04 -5.48 11.52
CA LEU A 105 8.17 -6.02 12.29
C LEU A 105 7.77 -6.31 13.75
N MET A 106 7.03 -5.40 14.38
CA MET A 106 6.52 -5.59 15.73
C MET A 106 5.64 -6.85 15.83
N LYS A 107 4.77 -7.06 14.83
CA LYS A 107 3.96 -8.29 14.75
C LYS A 107 4.81 -9.54 14.61
N VAL A 108 5.78 -9.56 13.69
CA VAL A 108 6.65 -10.73 13.46
C VAL A 108 7.48 -11.06 14.71
N ILE A 109 8.06 -10.05 15.35
CA ILE A 109 8.82 -10.22 16.59
C ILE A 109 7.91 -10.71 17.73
N SER A 110 6.70 -10.15 17.84
CA SER A 110 5.74 -10.60 18.86
C SER A 110 5.30 -12.04 18.63
N ASP A 111 4.95 -12.43 17.40
CA ASP A 111 4.60 -13.80 17.01
C ASP A 111 5.75 -14.78 17.34
N GLU A 112 7.00 -14.36 17.11
CA GLU A 112 8.19 -15.13 17.49
C GLU A 112 8.33 -15.31 19.00
N ARG A 113 8.10 -14.26 19.80
CA ARG A 113 8.11 -14.34 21.28
C ARG A 113 6.97 -15.13 21.88
N HIS A 114 5.84 -15.24 21.19
CA HIS A 114 4.75 -16.14 21.57
C HIS A 114 4.95 -17.59 21.08
N GLY A 115 6.10 -17.89 20.44
CA GLY A 115 6.42 -19.26 20.00
C GLY A 115 5.68 -19.71 18.74
N LYS A 116 5.05 -18.79 17.98
CA LYS A 116 4.26 -19.12 16.78
C LYS A 116 5.08 -19.81 15.68
N TYR A 117 6.39 -19.53 15.62
CA TYR A 117 7.30 -20.14 14.64
C TYR A 117 7.98 -21.42 15.14
N LEU A 118 7.53 -22.00 16.27
CA LEU A 118 7.94 -23.32 16.76
C LEU A 118 9.46 -23.48 16.95
N GLY A 119 10.14 -22.41 17.37
CA GLY A 119 11.59 -22.40 17.59
C GLY A 119 12.45 -22.38 16.33
N LYS A 120 11.85 -22.23 15.14
CA LYS A 120 12.58 -22.09 13.87
C LYS A 120 13.11 -20.68 13.69
N THR A 121 14.07 -20.53 12.79
CA THR A 121 14.65 -19.22 12.41
C THR A 121 13.61 -18.32 11.76
N VAL A 122 13.50 -17.09 12.26
CA VAL A 122 12.66 -16.03 11.67
C VAL A 122 13.52 -15.13 10.79
N GLN A 123 13.00 -14.77 9.62
CA GLN A 123 13.73 -14.12 8.52
C GLN A 123 12.80 -13.16 7.78
N PHE A 124 13.36 -12.22 7.01
CA PHE A 124 12.57 -11.32 6.16
C PHE A 124 11.70 -12.08 5.16
N ILE A 125 12.27 -13.06 4.47
CA ILE A 125 11.54 -14.00 3.62
C ILE A 125 11.55 -15.36 4.33
N PRO A 126 10.39 -15.99 4.58
CA PRO A 126 9.05 -15.52 4.20
C PRO A 126 8.36 -14.66 5.28
N HIS A 127 8.84 -14.61 6.52
CA HIS A 127 8.02 -14.17 7.66
C HIS A 127 7.56 -12.70 7.59
N VAL A 128 8.42 -11.76 7.18
CA VAL A 128 8.06 -10.33 7.05
C VAL A 128 7.24 -10.11 5.77
N THR A 129 7.59 -10.78 4.67
CA THR A 129 6.85 -10.67 3.41
C THR A 129 5.44 -11.26 3.54
N GLU A 130 5.28 -12.38 4.25
CA GLU A 130 3.99 -13.01 4.55
C GLU A 130 3.16 -12.13 5.49
N ALA A 131 3.73 -11.60 6.57
CA ALA A 131 3.02 -10.69 7.47
C ALA A 131 2.53 -9.43 6.73
N SER A 132 3.32 -8.90 5.78
CA SER A 132 2.88 -7.79 4.92
C SER A 132 1.74 -8.20 4.00
N GLN A 133 1.83 -9.40 3.38
CA GLN A 133 0.78 -9.95 2.51
C GLN A 133 -0.52 -10.21 3.27
N GLU A 134 -0.46 -10.67 4.52
CA GLU A 134 -1.63 -10.87 5.38
C GLU A 134 -2.39 -9.56 5.59
N GLU A 135 -1.68 -8.48 5.96
CA GLU A 135 -2.29 -7.16 6.17
C GLU A 135 -2.82 -6.55 4.86
N ILE A 136 -2.12 -6.74 3.73
CA ILE A 136 -2.58 -6.27 2.42
C ILE A 136 -3.86 -7.01 1.99
N GLN A 137 -3.89 -8.34 2.11
CA GLN A 137 -5.06 -9.13 1.74
C GLN A 137 -6.25 -8.83 2.65
N LYS A 138 -6.02 -8.67 3.95
CA LYS A 138 -7.06 -8.31 4.91
C LYS A 138 -7.70 -6.96 4.59
N ALA A 139 -6.90 -5.97 4.20
CA ALA A 139 -7.41 -4.67 3.77
C ALA A 139 -8.19 -4.75 2.44
N ALA A 140 -7.94 -5.76 1.60
CA ALA A 140 -8.63 -5.96 0.33
C ALA A 140 -10.03 -6.61 0.49
N GLU A 141 -10.31 -7.26 1.62
CA GLU A 141 -11.55 -8.02 1.83
C GLU A 141 -12.81 -7.14 1.67
N GLY A 142 -13.73 -7.55 0.79
CA GLY A 142 -14.99 -6.83 0.61
C GLY A 142 -15.00 -5.79 -0.50
N PHE A 143 -13.87 -5.55 -1.15
CA PHE A 143 -13.75 -4.59 -2.27
C PHE A 143 -13.53 -5.30 -3.60
N ASP A 144 -13.99 -4.70 -4.69
CA ASP A 144 -13.73 -5.17 -6.05
C ASP A 144 -12.27 -4.94 -6.44
N VAL A 145 -11.70 -3.80 -6.02
CA VAL A 145 -10.31 -3.41 -6.27
C VAL A 145 -9.64 -2.91 -4.99
N HIS A 146 -8.43 -3.40 -4.72
CA HIS A 146 -7.55 -2.88 -3.68
C HIS A 146 -6.33 -2.21 -4.31
N ILE A 147 -6.13 -0.93 -4.01
CA ILE A 147 -4.97 -0.16 -4.47
C ILE A 147 -3.95 -0.14 -3.33
N VAL A 148 -2.74 -0.61 -3.60
CA VAL A 148 -1.67 -0.67 -2.61
C VAL A 148 -0.55 0.25 -3.08
N GLU A 149 -0.38 1.39 -2.43
CA GLU A 149 0.77 2.26 -2.67
C GLU A 149 1.93 1.85 -1.76
N ILE A 150 3.09 1.57 -2.38
CA ILE A 150 4.34 1.40 -1.65
C ILE A 150 5.07 2.75 -1.56
N GLY A 151 5.27 3.21 -0.33
CA GLY A 151 6.08 4.38 -0.01
C GLY A 151 7.56 4.21 -0.35
N GLY A 152 8.33 5.29 -0.22
CA GLY A 152 9.74 5.30 -0.61
C GLY A 152 9.97 5.28 -2.13
N THR A 153 11.20 4.96 -2.53
CA THR A 153 11.62 4.86 -3.93
C THR A 153 12.15 3.47 -4.21
N VAL A 154 11.78 2.88 -5.35
CA VAL A 154 12.32 1.58 -5.78
C VAL A 154 13.83 1.70 -5.93
N GLY A 155 14.55 0.80 -5.27
CA GLY A 155 16.02 0.81 -5.17
C GLY A 155 16.51 1.13 -3.76
N ASP A 156 15.70 1.81 -2.95
CA ASP A 156 16.02 2.06 -1.55
C ASP A 156 15.83 0.80 -0.70
N TYR A 157 16.71 0.62 0.29
CA TYR A 157 16.74 -0.58 1.13
C TYR A 157 15.47 -0.75 1.96
N GLU A 158 14.87 0.35 2.39
CA GLU A 158 13.72 0.39 3.29
C GLU A 158 12.46 -0.27 2.68
N GLY A 159 12.28 -0.20 1.36
CA GLY A 159 11.09 -0.72 0.66
C GLY A 159 11.21 -2.17 0.19
N LEU A 160 12.38 -2.82 0.32
CA LEU A 160 12.63 -4.14 -0.29
C LEU A 160 11.65 -5.22 0.19
N SER A 161 11.27 -5.20 1.47
CA SER A 161 10.34 -6.19 2.03
C SER A 161 8.93 -6.05 1.45
N PHE A 162 8.43 -4.83 1.29
CA PHE A 162 7.13 -4.57 0.65
C PHE A 162 7.15 -4.90 -0.84
N LEU A 163 8.22 -4.54 -1.56
CA LEU A 163 8.38 -4.88 -2.98
C LEU A 163 8.38 -6.39 -3.20
N GLU A 164 9.07 -7.14 -2.34
CA GLU A 164 9.06 -8.60 -2.40
C GLU A 164 7.68 -9.16 -2.02
N ALA A 165 7.02 -8.60 -1.02
CA ALA A 165 5.67 -9.01 -0.61
C ALA A 165 4.64 -8.88 -1.75
N ILE A 166 4.63 -7.75 -2.47
CA ILE A 166 3.70 -7.56 -3.61
C ILE A 166 4.11 -8.41 -4.82
N ARG A 167 5.41 -8.69 -5.00
CA ARG A 167 5.90 -9.61 -6.03
C ARG A 167 5.40 -11.03 -5.77
N GLU A 168 5.56 -11.55 -4.55
CA GLU A 168 5.03 -12.86 -4.14
C GLU A 168 3.50 -12.89 -4.23
N LEU A 169 2.82 -11.84 -3.77
CA LEU A 169 1.36 -11.74 -3.83
C LEU A 169 0.85 -11.80 -5.26
N SER A 170 1.51 -11.10 -6.21
CA SER A 170 1.13 -11.14 -7.63
C SER A 170 1.15 -12.55 -8.24
N LEU A 171 2.05 -13.42 -7.74
CA LEU A 171 2.10 -14.82 -8.14
C LEU A 171 0.99 -15.64 -7.49
N LYS A 172 0.69 -15.38 -6.20
CA LYS A 172 -0.36 -16.08 -5.44
C LYS A 172 -1.77 -15.75 -5.97
N VAL A 173 -2.04 -14.48 -6.28
CA VAL A 173 -3.36 -14.05 -6.78
C VAL A 173 -3.51 -14.29 -8.28
N GLY A 174 -2.43 -14.44 -9.04
CA GLY A 174 -2.45 -14.60 -10.49
C GLY A 174 -2.36 -13.26 -11.24
N ARG A 175 -1.65 -13.26 -12.37
CA ARG A 175 -1.34 -12.04 -13.14
C ARG A 175 -2.58 -11.35 -13.71
N GLU A 176 -3.65 -12.09 -13.94
CA GLU A 176 -4.95 -11.59 -14.38
C GLU A 176 -5.76 -10.90 -13.26
N ASN A 177 -5.29 -11.00 -12.02
CA ASN A 177 -5.92 -10.41 -10.83
C ASN A 177 -5.13 -9.23 -10.26
N CYS A 178 -4.00 -8.86 -10.87
CA CYS A 178 -3.22 -7.71 -10.42
C CYS A 178 -2.58 -6.92 -11.56
N THR A 179 -2.28 -5.66 -11.33
CA THR A 179 -1.45 -4.84 -12.21
C THR A 179 -0.48 -3.98 -11.41
N PHE A 180 0.63 -3.59 -12.04
CA PHE A 180 1.65 -2.72 -11.46
C PHE A 180 1.65 -1.38 -12.18
N VAL A 181 1.60 -0.30 -11.40
CA VAL A 181 1.73 1.08 -11.86
C VAL A 181 3.00 1.65 -11.25
N HIS A 182 3.96 2.04 -12.09
CA HIS A 182 5.23 2.59 -11.66
C HIS A 182 5.32 4.07 -12.05
N VAL A 183 5.39 4.95 -11.06
CA VAL A 183 5.45 6.40 -11.24
C VAL A 183 6.92 6.82 -11.34
N VAL A 184 7.29 7.46 -12.44
CA VAL A 184 8.68 7.90 -12.72
C VAL A 184 8.73 9.39 -13.02
N TYR A 185 9.88 9.99 -12.73
CA TYR A 185 10.17 11.38 -13.10
C TYR A 185 10.85 11.43 -14.47
N MET A 186 10.26 12.18 -15.40
CA MET A 186 10.86 12.45 -16.69
C MET A 186 11.40 13.89 -16.72
N PRO A 187 12.70 14.11 -16.43
CA PRO A 187 13.25 15.45 -16.37
C PRO A 187 13.29 16.12 -17.74
N TYR A 188 12.98 17.41 -17.76
CA TYR A 188 13.25 18.30 -18.88
C TYR A 188 14.58 19.02 -18.66
N LEU A 189 15.52 18.87 -19.60
CA LEU A 189 16.83 19.53 -19.52
C LEU A 189 16.80 20.85 -20.28
N GLY A 190 16.81 21.97 -19.55
CA GLY A 190 16.83 23.30 -20.17
C GLY A 190 18.04 23.56 -21.09
N ALA A 191 19.18 22.91 -20.84
CA ALA A 191 20.38 23.07 -21.65
C ALA A 191 20.25 22.44 -23.06
N SER A 192 19.56 21.32 -23.19
CA SER A 192 19.35 20.63 -24.48
C SER A 192 17.92 20.70 -25.00
N GLN A 193 17.01 21.38 -24.28
CA GLN A 193 15.61 21.62 -24.64
C GLN A 193 14.82 20.33 -24.92
N GLU A 194 15.13 19.25 -24.20
CA GLU A 194 14.49 17.94 -24.42
C GLU A 194 14.12 17.25 -23.09
N PHE A 195 13.17 16.32 -23.17
CA PHE A 195 12.88 15.38 -22.08
C PHE A 195 13.86 14.20 -22.12
N LYS A 196 14.27 13.73 -20.94
CA LYS A 196 15.12 12.53 -20.81
C LYS A 196 14.33 11.36 -20.27
N THR A 197 14.32 10.28 -21.04
CA THR A 197 13.68 9.00 -20.71
C THR A 197 14.65 7.97 -20.13
N LYS A 198 15.88 8.40 -19.80
CA LYS A 198 16.95 7.53 -19.29
C LYS A 198 16.82 7.20 -17.80
N PRO A 199 16.47 8.17 -16.93
CA PRO A 199 16.06 7.86 -15.56
C PRO A 199 14.87 6.90 -15.56
#